data_AF-X6MMW3-F1
#
_entry.id   AF-X6MMW3-F1
#
_cell.length_a   1.000
_cell.length_b   1.000
_cell.length_c   1.000
_cell.angle_alpha   90.00
_cell.angle_beta   90.00
_cell.angle_gamma   90.00
#
_symmetry.space_group_name_H-M   'P 1'
#
loop_
_entity.id
_entity.type
_entity.pdbx_description
1 polymer ?
#
loop_
_entity_poly.entity_id
_entity_poly.type
_entity_poly.pdbx_seq_one_letter_code
_entity_poly.pdbx_strand_id
1 'polypeptide(L)'
;RSKKFKKNNQWIPFTDNKKKVVKLGRQEDGYEGVRAVIGGSNTHLLFITHQPKNISVFNLNTFQFIKHDTLPIDNEIYSPCFVSTSENEQEMMKGNKKNKNIKMLLFHKKAGLSIRYDETNNTFRYYTKKVCKDIAPFWNYGYVRINDIILFFGGWSVKAISNSVYKYSIREKKWTTFQDALPTSLDGCVAMSSKDCKNVHIIGVLSANWDSATTHLKTKVRKWLAEEEKMKIKKQLSVKEKNKKRKEEREEGEEEEKEKEKEEEGEEIEKEEKEKEKEEQKKERKKWIKWLKRSDKKDKKEIVTKFKGSKKDFKMWLLDQERWKNDLTKENISVFYDAVGSFADNYSSDDENTVNSMLFYSNISSVIKNALVVMIAISEYNTECENLPNVKEKDIKHFRELFKDELNYKFVCKEPKMDKQDVQEFLVNLMYKLLKNLSNYDALILIICGHGDAGNALVTSEGESISIDTIRSFFDRERLPSFKDYPKIFFIDICRGNKPFSIKSIKKRGKEGGDVHNDDGFLIVWSTTSGYKVDDLSLFSESIKDTIISKYENTFLYQMLKEVRVNVKGKPDSSTYCVEISDTTDYHIVLEKNLVRFDFYNN
;
A
#
# COMPACT_ATOMS: atom_id res chain seq x y z
N ARG A 1 35.91 -7.25 8.72
CA ARG A 1 35.05 -7.79 9.80
C ARG A 1 34.58 -6.62 10.67
N SER A 2 33.38 -6.08 10.45
CA SER A 2 32.82 -5.06 11.35
C SER A 2 32.31 -5.73 12.63
N LYS A 3 32.73 -5.22 13.80
CA LYS A 3 32.24 -5.67 15.11
C LYS A 3 30.79 -5.22 15.25
N LYS A 4 29.85 -6.17 15.15
CA LYS A 4 28.44 -5.95 15.55
C LYS A 4 28.41 -5.64 17.05
N PHE A 5 28.05 -4.42 17.43
CA PHE A 5 27.72 -4.09 18.82
C PHE A 5 26.53 -4.96 19.28
N LYS A 6 26.66 -5.64 20.42
CA LYS A 6 25.55 -6.36 21.07
C LYS A 6 24.61 -5.30 21.66
N LYS A 7 23.41 -5.16 21.08
CA LYS A 7 22.32 -4.39 21.70
C LYS A 7 21.86 -5.13 22.97
N ASN A 8 22.12 -4.56 24.14
CA ASN A 8 21.59 -5.06 25.42
C ASN A 8 20.27 -4.35 25.74
N ASN A 9 19.34 -5.06 26.39
CA ASN A 9 18.13 -4.43 26.93
C ASN A 9 18.52 -3.50 28.09
N GLN A 10 17.96 -2.30 28.12
CA GLN A 10 18.22 -1.31 29.17
C GLN A 10 16.91 -0.86 29.81
N TRP A 11 16.96 -0.59 31.12
CA TRP A 11 15.86 0.04 31.84
C TRP A 11 15.95 1.55 31.65
N ILE A 12 14.88 2.16 31.12
CA ILE A 12 14.80 3.60 30.88
C ILE A 12 13.70 4.15 31.79
N PRO A 13 13.96 5.22 32.57
CA PRO A 13 12.92 5.84 33.39
C PRO A 13 11.74 6.34 32.56
N PHE A 14 10.52 6.10 33.04
CA PHE A 14 9.32 6.68 32.45
C PHE A 14 9.24 8.18 32.82
N THR A 15 9.20 9.04 31.80
CA THR A 15 9.25 10.50 31.98
C THR A 15 8.09 11.21 31.27
N ASP A 16 7.72 12.38 31.78
CA ASP A 16 6.73 13.24 31.16
C ASP A 16 7.30 14.02 29.96
N ASN A 17 6.47 14.86 29.32
CA ASN A 17 6.87 15.68 28.17
C ASN A 17 7.98 16.70 28.50
N LYS A 18 8.30 16.91 29.78
CA LYS A 18 9.39 17.77 30.27
C LYS A 18 10.59 16.96 30.77
N LYS A 19 10.66 15.66 30.42
CA LYS A 19 11.69 14.70 30.85
C LYS A 19 11.77 14.50 32.37
N LYS A 20 10.71 14.83 33.12
CA LYS A 20 10.65 14.60 34.56
C LYS A 20 10.16 13.18 34.82
N VAL A 21 10.82 12.48 35.74
CA VAL A 21 10.45 11.11 36.11
C VAL A 21 9.03 11.07 36.69
N VAL A 22 8.18 10.24 36.08
CA VAL A 22 6.81 9.99 36.52
C VAL A 22 6.81 8.80 37.47
N LYS A 23 6.38 9.03 38.71
CA LYS A 23 6.22 7.97 39.71
C LYS A 23 4.74 7.55 39.76
N LEU A 24 4.49 6.25 39.63
CA LEU A 24 3.16 5.67 39.74
C LEU A 24 3.00 5.08 41.15
N GLY A 25 1.95 5.48 41.85
CA GLY A 25 1.67 5.04 43.22
C GLY A 25 2.01 6.10 44.27
N ARG A 26 1.32 6.01 45.42
CA ARG A 26 1.62 6.79 46.64
C ARG A 26 2.54 6.00 47.55
N GLN A 27 3.14 6.69 48.52
CA GLN A 27 4.11 6.07 49.43
C GLN A 27 3.51 4.92 50.25
N GLU A 28 2.21 4.96 50.56
CA GLU A 28 1.49 3.88 51.24
C GLU A 28 0.94 2.76 50.33
N ASP A 29 1.02 2.88 49.01
CA ASP A 29 0.40 1.89 48.11
C ASP A 29 1.30 0.64 47.93
N GLY A 30 0.73 -0.56 48.15
CA GLY A 30 1.41 -1.84 47.89
C GLY A 30 1.35 -2.24 46.41
N TYR A 31 2.48 -2.10 45.70
CA TYR A 31 2.62 -2.44 44.28
C TYR A 31 3.25 -3.81 44.02
N GLU A 32 3.47 -4.61 45.05
CA GLU A 32 3.93 -5.98 44.88
C GLU A 32 2.86 -6.82 44.16
N GLY A 33 3.27 -7.60 43.15
CA GLY A 33 2.34 -8.36 42.32
C GLY A 33 1.40 -7.51 41.44
N VAL A 34 1.71 -6.22 41.21
CA VAL A 34 0.92 -5.34 40.36
C VAL A 34 0.72 -5.93 38.95
N ARG A 35 -0.48 -5.73 38.41
CA ARG A 35 -0.80 -6.03 37.01
C ARG A 35 -1.46 -4.83 36.37
N ALA A 36 -1.14 -4.60 35.11
CA ALA A 36 -1.71 -3.51 34.37
C ALA A 36 -2.07 -3.90 32.94
N VAL A 37 -3.09 -3.26 32.39
CA VAL A 37 -3.47 -3.37 30.98
C VAL A 37 -3.66 -1.98 30.39
N ILE A 38 -3.27 -1.81 29.14
CA ILE A 38 -3.49 -0.59 28.38
C ILE A 38 -4.82 -0.70 27.64
N GLY A 39 -5.60 0.37 27.65
CA GLY A 39 -6.88 0.48 26.96
C GLY A 39 -7.27 1.94 26.75
N GLY A 40 -8.58 2.19 26.67
CA GLY A 40 -9.16 3.48 26.28
C GLY A 40 -9.34 3.58 24.78
N SER A 41 -10.22 4.49 24.33
CA SER A 41 -10.56 4.66 22.92
C SER A 41 -9.36 5.01 22.05
N ASN A 42 -8.35 5.64 22.67
CA ASN A 42 -7.10 6.04 22.02
C ASN A 42 -5.87 5.35 22.64
N THR A 43 -6.04 4.18 23.28
CA THR A 43 -4.92 3.43 23.92
C THR A 43 -4.08 4.25 24.91
N HIS A 44 -4.72 5.18 25.62
CA HIS A 44 -4.08 6.19 26.47
C HIS A 44 -4.38 5.98 27.96
N LEU A 45 -5.12 4.92 28.32
CA LEU A 45 -5.46 4.62 29.71
C LEU A 45 -4.73 3.37 30.17
N LEU A 46 -4.04 3.50 31.30
CA LEU A 46 -3.40 2.40 32.01
C LEU A 46 -4.27 2.02 33.21
N PHE A 47 -4.86 0.83 33.15
CA PHE A 47 -5.61 0.25 34.26
C PHE A 47 -4.65 -0.57 35.11
N ILE A 48 -4.55 -0.27 36.40
CA ILE A 48 -3.56 -0.84 37.32
C ILE A 48 -4.30 -1.49 38.49
N THR A 49 -4.10 -2.79 38.69
CA THR A 49 -4.60 -3.50 39.87
C THR A 49 -3.48 -3.67 40.89
N HIS A 50 -3.71 -3.26 42.13
CA HIS A 50 -2.71 -3.30 43.19
C HIS A 50 -3.36 -3.55 44.57
N GLN A 51 -2.53 -3.86 45.55
CA GLN A 51 -3.00 -4.15 46.90
C GLN A 51 -3.68 -2.93 47.55
N PRO A 52 -4.57 -3.17 48.54
CA PRO A 52 -5.11 -4.47 48.92
C PRO A 52 -6.17 -4.99 47.94
N LYS A 53 -7.04 -4.13 47.39
CA LYS A 53 -8.15 -4.54 46.50
C LYS A 53 -8.43 -3.46 45.45
N ASN A 54 -7.40 -2.78 44.97
CA ASN A 54 -7.56 -1.53 44.23
C ASN A 54 -7.47 -1.74 42.73
N ILE A 55 -8.22 -0.92 41.99
CA ILE A 55 -8.02 -0.67 40.57
C ILE A 55 -7.95 0.83 40.33
N SER A 56 -6.90 1.26 39.64
CA SER A 56 -6.62 2.66 39.35
C SER A 56 -6.55 2.87 37.84
N VAL A 57 -7.03 4.01 37.36
CA VAL A 57 -6.95 4.44 35.96
C VAL A 57 -5.99 5.61 35.88
N PHE A 58 -4.91 5.43 35.14
CA PHE A 58 -3.90 6.44 34.90
C PHE A 58 -3.90 6.85 33.42
N ASN A 59 -3.91 8.15 33.15
CA ASN A 59 -3.85 8.68 31.80
C ASN A 59 -2.38 8.80 31.36
N LEU A 60 -2.00 8.07 30.33
CA LEU A 60 -0.65 8.05 29.78
C LEU A 60 -0.27 9.33 29.03
N ASN A 61 -1.25 10.12 28.57
CA ASN A 61 -1.00 11.39 27.87
C ASN A 61 -0.85 12.56 28.84
N THR A 62 -1.65 12.60 29.90
CA THR A 62 -1.62 13.69 30.89
C THR A 62 -0.76 13.39 32.12
N PHE A 63 -0.30 12.14 32.25
CA PHE A 63 0.47 11.64 33.38
C PHE A 63 -0.25 11.81 34.74
N GLN A 64 -1.58 11.67 34.75
CA GLN A 64 -2.42 11.86 35.93
C GLN A 64 -3.37 10.69 36.18
N PHE A 65 -3.69 10.43 37.44
CA PHE A 65 -4.76 9.51 37.81
C PHE A 65 -6.13 10.12 37.49
N ILE A 66 -6.98 9.33 36.83
CA ILE A 66 -8.36 9.68 36.52
C ILE A 66 -9.29 9.16 37.62
N LYS A 67 -9.09 7.91 38.04
CA LYS A 67 -10.01 7.22 38.94
C LYS A 67 -9.27 6.18 39.79
N HIS A 68 -9.66 6.10 41.04
CA HIS A 68 -9.38 4.96 41.92
C HIS A 68 -10.71 4.32 42.30
N ASP A 69 -10.73 2.99 42.35
CA ASP A 69 -11.89 2.20 42.75
C ASP A 69 -11.47 0.92 43.46
N THR A 70 -12.40 0.31 44.17
CA THR A 70 -12.18 -0.92 44.94
C THR A 70 -12.86 -2.10 44.25
N LEU A 71 -12.07 -3.13 43.93
CA LEU A 71 -12.55 -4.37 43.35
C LEU A 71 -13.45 -5.11 44.35
N PRO A 72 -14.62 -5.61 43.94
CA PRO A 72 -15.53 -6.36 44.80
C PRO A 72 -15.02 -7.81 44.97
N ILE A 73 -13.95 -7.97 45.75
CA ILE A 73 -13.30 -9.24 46.03
C ILE A 73 -13.09 -9.44 47.53
N ASP A 74 -13.13 -10.68 47.99
CA ASP A 74 -13.04 -10.99 49.42
C ASP A 74 -11.60 -10.92 49.94
N ASN A 75 -10.62 -11.30 49.11
CA ASN A 75 -9.22 -11.41 49.48
C ASN A 75 -8.40 -10.25 48.91
N GLU A 76 -7.25 -9.98 49.51
CA GLU A 76 -6.26 -9.10 48.92
C GLU A 76 -5.80 -9.62 47.55
N ILE A 77 -5.61 -8.70 46.62
CA ILE A 77 -5.18 -8.99 45.26
C ILE A 77 -3.66 -8.99 45.18
N TYR A 78 -3.10 -10.10 44.69
CA TYR A 78 -1.66 -10.21 44.46
C TYR A 78 -1.41 -11.06 43.21
N SER A 79 -0.68 -10.51 42.24
CA SER A 79 -0.39 -11.17 40.95
C SER A 79 -1.64 -11.79 40.28
N PRO A 80 -2.73 -11.03 40.07
CA PRO A 80 -3.93 -11.54 39.41
C PRO A 80 -3.68 -11.90 37.94
N CYS A 81 -4.64 -12.57 37.31
CA CYS A 81 -4.77 -12.55 35.85
C CYS A 81 -5.55 -11.29 35.53
N PHE A 82 -4.95 -10.38 34.77
CA PHE A 82 -5.65 -9.19 34.32
C PHE A 82 -5.42 -8.99 32.83
N VAL A 83 -6.50 -9.01 32.05
CA VAL A 83 -6.46 -8.95 30.57
C VAL A 83 -7.57 -8.07 30.01
N SER A 84 -7.32 -7.43 28.88
CA SER A 84 -8.34 -6.78 28.05
C SER A 84 -9.01 -7.79 27.10
N THR A 85 -10.28 -7.59 26.77
CA THR A 85 -11.03 -8.48 25.87
C THR A 85 -10.88 -8.11 24.39
N SER A 86 -11.02 -9.09 23.48
CA SER A 86 -10.97 -8.93 22.01
C SER A 86 -12.06 -8.03 21.42
N GLU A 87 -13.19 -7.87 22.09
CA GLU A 87 -14.25 -6.96 21.66
C GLU A 87 -13.73 -5.52 21.57
N ASN A 88 -12.80 -5.14 22.45
CA ASN A 88 -12.13 -3.84 22.37
C ASN A 88 -11.27 -3.73 21.09
N GLU A 89 -10.66 -4.83 20.63
CA GLU A 89 -9.77 -4.85 19.45
C GLU A 89 -10.57 -4.84 18.13
N GLN A 90 -11.72 -5.54 18.08
CA GLN A 90 -12.58 -5.60 16.89
C GLN A 90 -13.36 -4.31 16.63
N GLU A 91 -13.75 -3.60 17.69
CA GLU A 91 -14.46 -2.33 17.59
C GLU A 91 -13.52 -1.17 17.21
N MET A 92 -12.25 -1.20 17.62
CA MET A 92 -11.23 -0.25 17.16
C MET A 92 -10.95 -0.34 15.64
N MET A 93 -11.17 -1.52 15.04
CA MET A 93 -10.89 -1.78 13.61
C MET A 93 -12.07 -1.45 12.67
N LYS A 94 -13.29 -1.29 13.20
CA LYS A 94 -14.47 -0.89 12.44
C LYS A 94 -14.66 0.60 12.66
N GLY A 95 -14.25 1.45 11.72
CA GLY A 95 -14.20 2.92 11.84
C GLY A 95 -15.49 3.67 12.18
N ASN A 96 -16.56 3.00 12.61
CA ASN A 96 -17.82 3.61 13.02
C ASN A 96 -18.14 3.27 14.50
N LYS A 97 -18.07 4.31 15.34
CA LYS A 97 -18.23 4.41 16.82
C LYS A 97 -16.99 4.05 17.66
N LYS A 98 -16.31 5.09 18.17
CA LYS A 98 -15.40 5.01 19.33
C LYS A 98 -16.18 4.42 20.51
N ASN A 99 -16.13 3.11 20.73
CA ASN A 99 -16.74 2.53 21.92
C ASN A 99 -15.94 2.99 23.13
N LYS A 100 -16.53 3.88 23.93
CA LYS A 100 -15.96 4.39 25.19
C LYS A 100 -16.07 3.37 26.34
N ASN A 101 -16.58 2.17 26.08
CA ASN A 101 -16.71 1.11 27.08
C ASN A 101 -15.60 0.06 26.95
N ILE A 102 -14.60 0.14 27.83
CA ILE A 102 -13.51 -0.81 27.90
C ILE A 102 -13.93 -2.03 28.71
N LYS A 103 -13.75 -3.22 28.13
CA LYS A 103 -14.04 -4.50 28.78
C LYS A 103 -12.76 -5.23 29.18
N MET A 104 -12.68 -5.64 30.45
CA MET A 104 -11.54 -6.36 31.02
C MET A 104 -12.02 -7.58 31.79
N LEU A 105 -11.11 -8.54 31.97
CA LEU A 105 -11.32 -9.72 32.79
C LEU A 105 -10.24 -9.80 33.85
N LEU A 106 -10.67 -10.16 35.06
CA LEU A 106 -9.80 -10.38 36.19
C LEU A 106 -10.11 -11.72 36.81
N PHE A 107 -9.08 -12.54 37.01
CA PHE A 107 -9.17 -13.75 37.82
C PHE A 107 -8.12 -13.67 38.92
N HIS A 108 -8.46 -14.12 40.11
CA HIS A 108 -7.55 -14.22 41.25
C HIS A 108 -8.19 -15.12 42.33
N LYS A 109 -7.59 -16.27 42.63
CA LYS A 109 -8.17 -17.27 43.53
C LYS A 109 -9.63 -17.59 43.11
N LYS A 110 -10.58 -17.52 44.05
CA LYS A 110 -12.01 -17.71 43.81
C LYS A 110 -12.70 -16.53 43.12
N ALA A 111 -12.04 -15.37 43.03
CA ALA A 111 -12.61 -14.18 42.42
C ALA A 111 -12.42 -14.22 40.90
N GLY A 112 -13.53 -14.16 40.18
CA GLY A 112 -13.57 -13.87 38.75
C GLY A 112 -14.43 -12.63 38.53
N LEU A 113 -13.93 -11.64 37.80
CA LEU A 113 -14.64 -10.41 37.48
C LEU A 113 -14.58 -10.13 35.98
N SER A 114 -15.71 -9.71 35.43
CA SER A 114 -15.77 -8.95 34.20
C SER A 114 -15.96 -7.49 34.57
N ILE A 115 -15.01 -6.67 34.14
CA ILE A 115 -14.94 -5.25 34.48
C ILE A 115 -15.30 -4.47 33.22
N ARG A 116 -16.24 -3.54 33.33
CA ARG A 116 -16.52 -2.55 32.29
C ARG A 116 -16.14 -1.18 32.82
N TYR A 117 -15.41 -0.42 32.03
CA TYR A 117 -15.09 0.97 32.32
C TYR A 117 -15.68 1.86 31.24
N ASP A 118 -16.52 2.82 31.64
CA ASP A 118 -17.04 3.86 30.77
C ASP A 118 -16.11 5.07 30.83
N GLU A 119 -15.36 5.29 29.76
CA GLU A 119 -14.42 6.40 29.60
C GLU A 119 -15.09 7.77 29.57
N THR A 120 -16.38 7.85 29.20
CA THR A 120 -17.11 9.13 29.20
C THR A 120 -17.35 9.62 30.62
N ASN A 121 -17.75 8.69 31.49
CA ASN A 121 -18.20 8.99 32.83
C ASN A 121 -17.15 8.65 33.90
N ASN A 122 -16.04 8.02 33.50
CA ASN A 122 -15.00 7.49 34.38
C ASN A 122 -15.55 6.55 35.47
N THR A 123 -16.49 5.67 35.09
CA THR A 123 -17.16 4.76 36.02
C THR A 123 -16.84 3.30 35.73
N PHE A 124 -16.69 2.51 36.79
CA PHE A 124 -16.58 1.06 36.71
C PHE A 124 -17.92 0.37 36.93
N ARG A 125 -18.11 -0.76 36.25
CA ARG A 125 -19.15 -1.75 36.54
C ARG A 125 -18.52 -3.13 36.62
N TYR A 126 -18.84 -3.85 37.69
CA TYR A 126 -18.28 -5.16 37.98
C TYR A 126 -19.35 -6.25 37.85
N TYR A 127 -18.97 -7.36 37.22
CA TYR A 127 -19.83 -8.53 37.07
C TYR A 127 -19.07 -9.78 37.49
N THR A 128 -19.58 -10.50 38.49
CA THR A 128 -18.95 -11.72 38.99
C THR A 128 -18.94 -12.82 37.92
N LYS A 129 -17.84 -13.56 37.86
CA LYS A 129 -17.61 -14.72 37.00
C LYS A 129 -17.25 -15.93 37.85
N LYS A 130 -17.79 -17.08 37.46
CA LYS A 130 -17.46 -18.34 38.11
C LYS A 130 -16.04 -18.77 37.74
N VAL A 131 -15.24 -19.06 38.75
CA VAL A 131 -13.91 -19.67 38.60
C VAL A 131 -14.04 -21.18 38.75
N CYS A 132 -13.29 -21.94 37.95
CA CYS A 132 -13.24 -23.40 38.09
C CYS A 132 -12.67 -23.80 39.46
N LYS A 133 -13.21 -24.85 40.08
CA LYS A 133 -12.77 -25.33 41.40
C LYS A 133 -11.29 -25.72 41.41
N ASP A 134 -10.76 -26.21 40.29
CA ASP A 134 -9.38 -26.69 40.18
C ASP A 134 -8.36 -25.55 40.29
N ILE A 135 -8.63 -24.41 39.64
CA ILE A 135 -7.71 -23.24 39.64
C ILE A 135 -7.98 -22.29 40.81
N ALA A 136 -9.20 -22.28 41.36
CA ALA A 136 -9.62 -21.36 42.41
C ALA A 136 -8.73 -21.28 43.68
N PRO A 137 -8.00 -22.33 44.11
CA PRO A 137 -7.07 -22.24 45.22
C PRO A 137 -5.76 -21.49 44.90
N PHE A 138 -5.43 -21.34 43.62
CA PHE A 138 -4.14 -20.86 43.16
C PHE A 138 -4.16 -19.36 42.81
N TRP A 139 -3.00 -18.72 42.97
CA TRP A 139 -2.69 -17.37 42.51
C TRP A 139 -1.25 -17.32 41.99
N ASN A 140 -0.75 -16.16 41.56
CA ASN A 140 0.63 -16.01 41.03
C ASN A 140 0.98 -16.90 39.81
N TYR A 141 -0.02 -17.27 39.01
CA TYR A 141 0.20 -18.03 37.77
C TYR A 141 0.82 -17.14 36.68
N GLY A 142 1.54 -17.78 35.77
CA GLY A 142 1.88 -17.19 34.48
C GLY A 142 0.67 -17.28 33.58
N TYR A 143 0.32 -16.21 32.89
CA TYR A 143 -0.82 -16.22 31.98
C TYR A 143 -0.51 -15.49 30.69
N VAL A 144 -1.14 -15.94 29.60
CA VAL A 144 -1.07 -15.26 28.31
C VAL A 144 -2.45 -15.31 27.66
N ARG A 145 -2.89 -14.16 27.13
CA ARG A 145 -4.07 -14.10 26.28
C ARG A 145 -3.67 -14.33 24.84
N ILE A 146 -4.35 -15.27 24.19
CA ILE A 146 -4.25 -15.53 22.75
C ILE A 146 -5.66 -15.47 22.19
N ASN A 147 -6.00 -14.37 21.51
CA ASN A 147 -7.33 -14.12 20.96
C ASN A 147 -8.42 -14.16 22.03
N ASP A 148 -9.40 -15.05 21.90
CA ASP A 148 -10.50 -15.20 22.87
C ASP A 148 -10.17 -16.20 23.98
N ILE A 149 -8.90 -16.52 24.17
CA ILE A 149 -8.46 -17.58 25.08
C ILE A 149 -7.42 -17.02 26.03
N ILE A 150 -7.53 -17.42 27.30
CA ILE A 150 -6.52 -17.16 28.32
C ILE A 150 -5.95 -18.52 28.73
N LEU A 151 -4.65 -18.67 28.62
CA LEU A 151 -3.92 -19.82 29.15
C LEU A 151 -3.26 -19.43 30.46
N PHE A 152 -3.36 -20.32 31.44
CA PHE A 152 -2.79 -20.19 32.78
C PHE A 152 -1.79 -21.32 33.00
N PHE A 153 -0.65 -21.00 33.61
CA PHE A 153 0.49 -21.86 33.79
C PHE A 153 0.94 -21.82 35.25
N GLY A 154 0.91 -22.98 35.91
CA GLY A 154 1.33 -23.15 37.29
C GLY A 154 0.47 -22.35 38.28
N GLY A 155 1.13 -21.78 39.29
CA GLY A 155 0.52 -20.98 40.34
C GLY A 155 0.76 -21.55 41.74
N TRP A 156 0.69 -20.68 42.73
CA TRP A 156 0.93 -20.99 44.13
C TRP A 156 -0.38 -21.05 44.92
N SER A 157 -0.44 -22.02 45.81
CA SER A 157 -1.44 -22.11 46.86
C SER A 157 -0.71 -22.30 48.19
N VAL A 158 -1.41 -22.09 49.31
CA VAL A 158 -0.87 -22.28 50.66
C VAL A 158 -0.24 -23.68 50.85
N LYS A 159 -0.69 -24.69 50.09
CA LYS A 159 -0.28 -26.09 50.26
C LYS A 159 0.68 -26.59 49.19
N ALA A 160 0.71 -25.98 48.00
CA ALA A 160 1.42 -26.54 46.85
C ALA A 160 1.63 -25.51 45.73
N ILE A 161 2.69 -25.73 44.96
CA ILE A 161 2.94 -25.07 43.68
C ILE A 161 2.51 -26.00 42.55
N SER A 162 1.68 -25.46 41.65
CA SER A 162 1.08 -26.21 40.56
C SER A 162 2.01 -26.27 39.35
N ASN A 163 1.96 -27.39 38.64
CA ASN A 163 2.45 -27.53 37.28
C ASN A 163 1.30 -27.60 36.26
N SER A 164 0.05 -27.45 36.69
CA SER A 164 -1.12 -27.59 35.82
C SER A 164 -1.24 -26.44 34.81
N VAL A 165 -1.91 -26.75 33.70
CA VAL A 165 -2.28 -25.77 32.67
C VAL A 165 -3.80 -25.66 32.63
N TYR A 166 -4.31 -24.44 32.65
CA TYR A 166 -5.73 -24.18 32.52
C TYR A 166 -6.01 -23.27 31.33
N LYS A 167 -7.17 -23.46 30.71
CA LYS A 167 -7.69 -22.62 29.64
C LYS A 167 -9.00 -21.99 30.07
N TYR A 168 -9.16 -20.70 29.79
CA TYR A 168 -10.45 -20.02 29.84
C TYR A 168 -10.80 -19.48 28.45
N SER A 169 -11.94 -19.92 27.89
CA SER A 169 -12.52 -19.36 26.68
C SER A 169 -13.38 -18.15 27.04
N ILE A 170 -12.98 -16.97 26.59
CA ILE A 170 -13.68 -15.70 26.82
C ILE A 170 -15.07 -15.73 26.16
N ARG A 171 -15.14 -16.24 24.92
CA ARG A 171 -16.38 -16.30 24.13
C ARG A 171 -17.40 -17.27 24.73
N GLU A 172 -16.94 -18.47 25.09
CA GLU A 172 -17.81 -19.52 25.66
C GLU A 172 -18.01 -19.36 27.17
N LYS A 173 -17.22 -18.49 27.82
CA LYS A 173 -17.18 -18.31 29.28
C LYS A 173 -16.92 -19.64 29.99
N LYS A 174 -16.06 -20.47 29.41
CA LYS A 174 -15.85 -21.88 29.79
C LYS A 174 -14.41 -22.11 30.22
N TRP A 175 -14.24 -22.84 31.32
CA TRP A 175 -12.95 -23.35 31.78
C TRP A 175 -12.67 -24.73 31.19
N THR A 176 -11.40 -25.01 30.91
CA THR A 176 -10.91 -26.33 30.51
C THR A 176 -9.63 -26.60 31.26
N THR A 177 -9.56 -27.74 31.93
CA THR A 177 -8.37 -28.25 32.59
C THR A 177 -7.69 -29.24 31.65
N PHE A 178 -6.39 -29.11 31.44
CA PHE A 178 -5.63 -30.11 30.67
C PHE A 178 -5.11 -31.20 31.60
N GLN A 179 -5.15 -32.45 31.14
CA GLN A 179 -4.47 -33.56 31.83
C GLN A 179 -2.95 -33.44 31.72
N ASP A 180 -2.47 -32.87 30.62
CA ASP A 180 -1.06 -32.54 30.42
C ASP A 180 -0.63 -31.40 31.36
N ALA A 181 0.37 -31.66 32.19
CA ALA A 181 1.01 -30.67 33.04
C ALA A 181 2.30 -30.11 32.39
N LEU A 182 2.77 -29.00 32.94
CA LEU A 182 4.13 -28.53 32.73
C LEU A 182 5.12 -29.56 33.29
N PRO A 183 6.30 -29.70 32.68
CA PRO A 183 7.33 -30.62 33.15
C PRO A 183 7.84 -30.26 34.55
N THR A 184 7.56 -29.04 35.03
CA THR A 184 7.90 -28.62 36.39
C THR A 184 6.88 -27.64 36.95
N SER A 185 6.69 -27.69 38.27
CA SER A 185 5.86 -26.74 39.01
C SER A 185 6.49 -25.36 39.02
N LEU A 186 5.70 -24.34 38.69
CA LEU A 186 6.16 -22.96 38.56
C LEU A 186 5.31 -22.03 39.41
N ASP A 187 6.01 -21.18 40.16
CA ASP A 187 5.45 -20.04 40.89
C ASP A 187 6.05 -18.74 40.35
N GLY A 188 5.29 -17.64 40.44
CA GLY A 188 5.74 -16.30 40.03
C GLY A 188 6.14 -16.22 38.58
N CYS A 189 5.61 -17.10 37.72
CA CYS A 189 6.03 -17.16 36.34
C CYS A 189 5.32 -16.09 35.48
N VAL A 190 6.02 -15.63 34.46
CA VAL A 190 5.51 -14.74 33.42
C VAL A 190 5.39 -15.56 32.14
N ALA A 191 4.22 -15.52 31.52
CA ALA A 191 4.00 -16.13 30.22
C ALA A 191 3.85 -15.04 29.15
N MET A 192 4.56 -15.21 28.03
CA MET A 192 4.52 -14.29 26.90
C MET A 192 4.45 -15.07 25.59
N SER A 193 3.62 -14.61 24.66
CA SER A 193 3.58 -15.19 23.32
C SER A 193 4.75 -14.68 22.49
N SER A 194 5.34 -15.54 21.65
CA SER A 194 6.27 -15.11 20.63
C SER A 194 5.61 -14.16 19.64
N LYS A 195 6.41 -13.35 18.93
CA LYS A 195 5.94 -12.34 17.97
C LYS A 195 5.05 -12.92 16.86
N ASP A 196 5.36 -14.15 16.46
CA ASP A 196 4.59 -14.93 15.48
C ASP A 196 3.42 -15.70 16.12
N CYS A 197 3.11 -15.48 17.40
CA CYS A 197 2.11 -16.19 18.21
C CYS A 197 2.14 -17.72 18.08
N LYS A 198 3.26 -18.33 17.65
CA LYS A 198 3.37 -19.79 17.50
C LYS A 198 3.76 -20.47 18.81
N ASN A 199 4.47 -19.75 19.68
CA ASN A 199 5.02 -20.28 20.92
C ASN A 199 4.62 -19.40 22.11
N VAL A 200 4.50 -20.02 23.27
CA VAL A 200 4.45 -19.34 24.57
C VAL A 200 5.78 -19.61 25.26
N HIS A 201 6.42 -18.53 25.69
CA HIS A 201 7.59 -18.55 26.55
C HIS A 201 7.11 -18.32 27.97
N ILE A 202 7.43 -19.24 28.87
CA ILE A 202 7.08 -19.18 30.29
C ILE A 202 8.40 -19.06 31.04
N ILE A 203 8.58 -17.97 31.76
CA ILE A 203 9.79 -17.69 32.54
C ILE A 203 9.38 -17.60 33.99
N GLY A 204 9.92 -18.46 34.84
CA GLY A 204 9.54 -18.52 36.24
C GLY A 204 10.59 -19.20 37.10
N VAL A 205 10.35 -19.24 38.40
CA VAL A 205 11.28 -19.84 39.35
C VAL A 205 10.82 -21.26 39.68
N LEU A 206 11.79 -22.17 39.76
CA LEU A 206 11.58 -23.53 40.25
C LEU A 206 11.32 -23.48 41.76
N SER A 207 10.22 -24.10 42.17
CA SER A 207 9.87 -24.24 43.59
C SER A 207 10.91 -25.03 44.38
N ALA A 208 11.69 -24.35 45.24
CA ALA A 208 12.10 -24.78 46.59
C ALA A 208 12.88 -23.69 47.34
N ASN A 209 13.66 -22.85 46.63
CA ASN A 209 14.45 -21.76 47.20
C ASN A 209 14.36 -20.51 46.32
N TRP A 210 14.25 -19.32 46.93
CA TRP A 210 14.24 -18.03 46.21
C TRP A 210 15.55 -17.74 45.47
N ASP A 211 16.62 -18.46 45.80
CA ASP A 211 17.92 -18.49 45.09
C ASP A 211 17.95 -19.41 43.86
N SER A 212 16.84 -20.04 43.49
CA SER A 212 16.82 -20.96 42.36
C SER A 212 16.91 -20.21 41.03
N ALA A 213 17.71 -20.75 40.10
CA ALA A 213 17.85 -20.20 38.77
C ALA A 213 16.49 -20.10 38.05
N THR A 214 16.25 -18.97 37.38
CA THR A 214 15.07 -18.78 36.53
C THR A 214 15.03 -19.84 35.43
N THR A 215 13.91 -20.53 35.32
CA THR A 215 13.66 -21.51 34.26
C THR A 215 12.88 -20.87 33.13
N HIS A 216 13.32 -21.14 31.90
CA HIS A 216 12.62 -20.75 30.69
C HIS A 216 12.05 -22.00 30.00
N LEU A 217 10.72 -22.12 30.00
CA LEU A 217 10.00 -23.12 29.23
C LEU A 217 9.45 -22.52 27.95
N LYS A 218 9.41 -23.34 26.88
CA LYS A 218 8.79 -22.98 25.61
C LYS A 218 7.79 -24.05 25.22
N THR A 219 6.57 -23.64 24.93
CA THR A 219 5.51 -24.55 24.45
C THR A 219 4.84 -24.01 23.20
N LYS A 220 4.42 -24.91 22.30
CA LYS A 220 3.73 -24.50 21.06
C LYS A 220 2.28 -24.17 21.39
N VAL A 221 1.81 -23.00 20.97
CA VAL A 221 0.43 -22.52 21.21
C VAL A 221 -0.60 -23.54 20.72
N ARG A 222 -0.37 -24.12 19.53
CA ARG A 222 -1.24 -25.15 18.94
C ARG A 222 -1.46 -26.41 19.79
N LYS A 223 -0.61 -26.67 20.80
CA LYS A 223 -0.80 -27.80 21.72
C LYS A 223 -2.04 -27.59 22.60
N TRP A 224 -2.34 -26.34 22.93
CA TRP A 224 -3.36 -25.97 23.92
C TRP A 224 -4.66 -25.45 23.30
N LEU A 225 -4.84 -25.69 21.99
CA LEU A 225 -5.94 -25.15 21.20
C LEU A 225 -6.68 -26.27 20.45
N ALA A 226 -8.00 -26.09 20.30
CA ALA A 226 -8.84 -26.87 19.40
C ALA A 226 -8.57 -26.48 17.93
N GLU A 227 -8.94 -27.32 16.96
CA GLU A 227 -8.65 -27.08 15.54
C GLU A 227 -9.27 -25.78 14.99
N GLU A 228 -10.49 -25.46 15.41
CA GLU A 228 -11.15 -24.20 15.04
C GLU A 228 -10.39 -22.95 15.56
N GLU A 229 -9.74 -23.05 16.73
CA GLU A 229 -8.96 -21.97 17.34
C GLU A 229 -7.63 -21.81 16.59
N LYS A 230 -7.02 -22.91 16.15
CA LYS A 230 -5.79 -22.92 15.33
C LYS A 230 -6.00 -22.23 13.97
N MET A 231 -7.13 -22.49 13.32
CA MET A 231 -7.52 -21.87 12.04
C MET A 231 -7.61 -20.34 12.16
N LYS A 232 -8.20 -19.82 13.25
CA LYS A 232 -8.31 -18.37 13.50
C LYS A 232 -6.95 -17.70 13.69
N ILE A 233 -6.01 -18.36 14.38
CA ILE A 233 -4.65 -17.82 14.57
C ILE A 233 -3.89 -17.75 13.26
N LYS A 234 -3.96 -18.79 12.41
CA LYS A 234 -3.33 -18.76 11.07
C LYS A 234 -3.80 -17.55 10.26
N LYS A 235 -5.11 -17.26 10.27
CA LYS A 235 -5.70 -16.10 9.59
C LYS A 235 -5.26 -14.76 10.19
N GLN A 236 -5.02 -14.66 11.48
CA GLN A 236 -4.55 -13.41 12.10
C GLN A 236 -3.05 -13.17 11.91
N LEU A 237 -2.24 -14.23 11.85
CA LEU A 237 -0.80 -14.11 11.62
C LEU A 237 -0.49 -13.57 10.24
N SER A 238 -1.21 -14.03 9.22
CA SER A 238 -1.09 -13.46 7.87
C SER A 238 -1.46 -11.97 7.84
N VAL A 239 -2.38 -11.50 8.70
CA VAL A 239 -2.75 -10.07 8.81
C VAL A 239 -1.72 -9.26 9.60
N LYS A 240 -1.16 -9.79 10.70
CA LYS A 240 -0.14 -9.08 11.50
C LYS A 240 1.20 -8.93 10.75
N GLU A 241 1.61 -9.92 9.98
CA GLU A 241 2.80 -9.84 9.13
C GLU A 241 2.65 -8.76 8.03
N LYS A 242 1.46 -8.62 7.46
CA LYS A 242 1.12 -7.54 6.51
C LYS A 242 1.16 -6.15 7.17
N ASN A 243 0.66 -6.01 8.40
CA ASN A 243 0.64 -4.72 9.11
C ASN A 243 2.01 -4.30 9.66
N LYS A 244 2.87 -5.25 10.01
CA LYS A 244 4.23 -4.93 10.48
C LYS A 244 5.08 -4.29 9.38
N LYS A 245 5.05 -4.84 8.16
CA LYS A 245 5.76 -4.29 7.00
C LYS A 245 5.32 -2.85 6.71
N ARG A 246 4.02 -2.56 6.82
CA ARG A 246 3.45 -1.21 6.66
C ARG A 246 3.85 -0.19 7.74
N LYS A 247 4.24 -0.64 8.94
CA LYS A 247 4.64 0.26 10.04
C LYS A 247 6.13 0.63 9.92
N GLU A 248 6.96 -0.33 9.52
CA GLU A 248 8.37 -0.11 9.19
C GLU A 248 8.50 0.87 7.99
N GLU A 249 7.63 0.76 6.97
CA GLU A 249 7.55 1.71 5.83
C GLU A 249 7.00 3.10 6.19
N ARG A 250 6.35 3.27 7.36
CA ARG A 250 5.78 4.56 7.81
C ARG A 250 6.76 5.37 8.64
N GLU A 251 7.54 4.70 9.49
CA GLU A 251 8.57 5.36 10.31
C GLU A 251 9.72 5.90 9.44
N GLU A 252 10.02 5.27 8.29
CA GLU A 252 10.94 5.81 7.27
C GLU A 252 10.38 7.04 6.54
N GLY A 253 9.06 7.14 6.35
CA GLY A 253 8.42 8.28 5.67
C GLY A 253 8.26 9.54 6.54
N GLU A 254 8.11 9.40 7.86
CA GLU A 254 7.97 10.54 8.80
C GLU A 254 9.30 11.27 9.05
N GLU A 255 10.45 10.62 8.82
CA GLU A 255 11.77 11.28 8.81
C GLU A 255 11.98 12.10 7.52
N GLU A 256 11.50 11.61 6.36
CA GLU A 256 11.54 12.34 5.08
C GLU A 256 10.58 13.55 5.05
N GLU A 257 9.44 13.50 5.75
CA GLU A 257 8.45 14.60 5.79
C GLU A 257 8.99 15.85 6.52
N LYS A 258 9.83 15.67 7.54
CA LYS A 258 10.47 16.79 8.27
C LYS A 258 11.59 17.46 7.50
N GLU A 259 12.15 16.78 6.49
CA GLU A 259 13.10 17.39 5.55
C GLU A 259 12.35 18.18 4.47
N LYS A 260 11.17 17.72 4.03
CA LYS A 260 10.33 18.40 3.03
C LYS A 260 9.69 19.71 3.51
N GLU A 261 9.28 19.82 4.78
CA GLU A 261 8.74 21.08 5.33
C GLU A 261 9.75 22.25 5.27
N LYS A 262 11.06 21.96 5.20
CA LYS A 262 12.11 22.98 5.01
C LYS A 262 12.34 23.35 3.54
N GLU A 263 11.92 22.51 2.61
CA GLU A 263 12.00 22.77 1.17
C GLU A 263 10.76 23.54 0.66
N GLU A 264 9.59 23.31 1.26
CA GLU A 264 8.33 23.97 0.87
C GLU A 264 8.33 25.50 1.06
N GLU A 265 9.02 26.04 2.08
CA GLU A 265 9.20 27.50 2.24
C GLU A 265 10.05 28.14 1.12
N GLY A 266 10.90 27.35 0.45
CA GLY A 266 11.70 27.80 -0.70
C GLY A 266 10.92 27.78 -2.02
N GLU A 267 10.00 26.82 -2.21
CA GLU A 267 9.23 26.66 -3.45
C GLU A 267 8.12 27.70 -3.65
N GLU A 268 7.59 28.27 -2.57
CA GLU A 268 6.51 29.27 -2.65
C GLU A 268 6.99 30.60 -3.27
N ILE A 269 8.25 30.97 -3.00
CA ILE A 269 8.92 32.15 -3.57
C ILE A 269 9.20 31.95 -5.07
N GLU A 270 9.58 30.74 -5.48
CA GLU A 270 9.90 30.42 -6.88
C GLU A 270 8.65 30.33 -7.77
N LYS A 271 7.48 29.99 -7.19
CA LYS A 271 6.19 29.98 -7.91
C LYS A 271 5.70 31.38 -8.28
N GLU A 272 5.85 32.36 -7.39
CA GLU A 272 5.46 33.76 -7.68
C GLU A 272 6.34 34.39 -8.78
N GLU A 273 7.63 34.05 -8.85
CA GLU A 273 8.52 34.53 -9.89
C GLU A 273 8.17 33.92 -11.26
N LYS A 274 7.88 32.62 -11.31
CA LYS A 274 7.48 31.90 -12.54
C LYS A 274 6.12 32.36 -13.10
N GLU A 275 5.18 32.78 -12.26
CA GLU A 275 3.90 33.34 -12.73
C GLU A 275 4.05 34.73 -13.35
N LYS A 276 4.90 35.59 -12.77
CA LYS A 276 5.21 36.91 -13.33
C LYS A 276 5.87 36.79 -14.70
N GLU A 277 6.82 35.86 -14.84
CA GLU A 277 7.52 35.61 -16.11
C GLU A 277 6.56 35.11 -17.21
N LYS A 278 5.64 34.18 -16.88
CA LYS A 278 4.61 33.70 -17.81
C LYS A 278 3.66 34.80 -18.28
N GLU A 279 3.29 35.72 -17.40
CA GLU A 279 2.40 36.82 -17.75
C GLU A 279 3.07 37.83 -18.69
N GLU A 280 4.36 38.09 -18.49
CA GLU A 280 5.18 38.96 -19.33
C GLU A 280 5.41 38.37 -20.73
N GLN A 281 5.74 37.08 -20.82
CA GLN A 281 5.85 36.37 -22.11
C GLN A 281 4.53 36.38 -22.89
N LYS A 282 3.38 36.26 -22.20
CA LYS A 282 2.04 36.35 -22.82
C LYS A 282 1.72 37.74 -23.37
N LYS A 283 2.19 38.81 -22.70
CA LYS A 283 2.05 40.21 -23.17
C LYS A 283 2.89 40.43 -24.43
N GLU A 284 4.13 39.96 -24.45
CA GLU A 284 5.00 40.14 -25.63
C GLU A 284 4.63 39.26 -26.81
N ARG A 285 4.08 38.06 -26.60
CA ARG A 285 3.49 37.27 -27.70
C ARG A 285 2.37 38.04 -28.40
N LYS A 286 1.48 38.70 -27.66
CA LYS A 286 0.39 39.51 -28.25
C LYS A 286 0.91 40.71 -29.04
N LYS A 287 1.97 41.36 -28.57
CA LYS A 287 2.65 42.45 -29.25
C LYS A 287 3.22 42.01 -30.59
N TRP A 288 3.90 40.86 -30.63
CA TRP A 288 4.48 40.30 -31.85
C TRP A 288 3.45 39.86 -32.88
N ILE A 289 2.34 39.25 -32.44
CA ILE A 289 1.22 38.93 -33.34
C ILE A 289 0.63 40.22 -33.96
N LYS A 290 0.51 41.30 -33.18
CA LYS A 290 0.01 42.59 -33.68
C LYS A 290 0.99 43.27 -34.62
N TRP A 291 2.30 43.15 -34.36
CA TRP A 291 3.37 43.59 -35.25
C TRP A 291 3.29 42.84 -36.59
N LEU A 292 3.23 41.50 -36.56
CA LEU A 292 3.09 40.65 -37.76
C LEU A 292 1.87 41.01 -38.60
N LYS A 293 0.73 41.35 -37.98
CA LYS A 293 -0.47 41.80 -38.70
C LYS A 293 -0.28 43.12 -39.44
N ARG A 294 0.59 44.01 -38.96
CA ARG A 294 0.86 45.35 -39.54
C ARG A 294 1.99 45.36 -40.57
N SER A 295 2.88 44.37 -40.53
CA SER A 295 3.95 44.21 -41.53
C SER A 295 3.39 44.09 -42.94
N ASP A 296 4.19 44.47 -43.94
CA ASP A 296 3.74 44.45 -45.32
C ASP A 296 3.53 43.00 -45.84
N LYS A 297 2.83 42.89 -46.98
CA LYS A 297 2.46 41.58 -47.55
C LYS A 297 3.67 40.78 -48.05
N LYS A 298 4.78 41.46 -48.38
CA LYS A 298 6.02 40.85 -48.89
C LYS A 298 6.82 40.26 -47.73
N ASP A 299 6.96 41.00 -46.64
CA ASP A 299 7.65 40.62 -45.41
C ASP A 299 6.94 39.46 -44.71
N LYS A 300 5.60 39.50 -44.60
CA LYS A 300 4.81 38.38 -44.07
C LYS A 300 5.07 37.07 -44.81
N LYS A 301 5.07 37.14 -46.15
CA LYS A 301 5.28 35.98 -47.01
C LYS A 301 6.72 35.46 -46.88
N GLU A 302 7.70 36.34 -46.76
CA GLU A 302 9.10 35.98 -46.57
C GLU A 302 9.33 35.30 -45.21
N ILE A 303 8.82 35.88 -44.12
CA ILE A 303 8.91 35.35 -42.74
C ILE A 303 8.27 33.95 -42.66
N VAL A 304 7.05 33.78 -43.16
CA VAL A 304 6.34 32.48 -43.12
C VAL A 304 7.04 31.43 -43.98
N THR A 305 7.58 31.83 -45.15
CA THR A 305 8.29 30.89 -46.04
C THR A 305 9.61 30.41 -45.40
N LYS A 306 10.36 31.31 -44.75
CA LYS A 306 11.59 30.95 -44.04
C LYS A 306 11.30 30.16 -42.76
N PHE A 307 10.19 30.43 -42.08
CA PHE A 307 9.74 29.70 -40.88
C PHE A 307 9.38 28.23 -41.18
N LYS A 308 8.74 27.96 -42.33
CA LYS A 308 8.40 26.59 -42.78
C LYS A 308 9.62 25.72 -43.15
N GLY A 309 10.83 26.30 -43.15
CA GLY A 309 12.09 25.58 -43.29
C GLY A 309 12.62 25.04 -41.95
N SER A 310 13.95 25.01 -41.80
CA SER A 310 14.61 24.59 -40.56
C SER A 310 14.56 25.68 -39.48
N LYS A 311 14.25 25.30 -38.23
CA LYS A 311 14.26 26.20 -37.06
C LYS A 311 15.61 26.86 -36.83
N LYS A 312 16.71 26.15 -37.13
CA LYS A 312 18.09 26.66 -36.99
C LYS A 312 18.39 27.72 -38.05
N ASP A 313 17.96 27.49 -39.28
CA ASP A 313 18.20 28.39 -40.42
C ASP A 313 17.34 29.65 -40.32
N PHE A 314 16.11 29.52 -39.84
CA PHE A 314 15.23 30.66 -39.57
C PHE A 314 15.82 31.58 -38.51
N LYS A 315 16.35 31.03 -37.41
CA LYS A 315 16.98 31.81 -36.32
C LYS A 315 18.22 32.56 -36.79
N MET A 316 19.08 31.91 -37.57
CA MET A 316 20.28 32.53 -38.14
C MET A 316 19.95 33.62 -39.16
N TRP A 317 18.98 33.34 -40.04
CA TRP A 317 18.50 34.30 -41.03
C TRP A 317 17.86 35.54 -40.39
N LEU A 318 17.06 35.34 -39.34
CA LEU A 318 16.34 36.41 -38.65
C LEU A 318 17.30 37.38 -37.94
N LEU A 319 18.40 36.85 -37.37
CA LEU A 319 19.45 37.64 -36.71
C LEU A 319 20.33 38.44 -37.69
N ASP A 320 20.36 38.05 -38.96
CA ASP A 320 21.14 38.68 -40.03
C ASP A 320 20.37 39.80 -40.75
N GLN A 321 19.06 39.93 -40.49
CA GLN A 321 18.24 40.98 -41.11
C GLN A 321 18.45 42.35 -40.45
N GLU A 322 19.20 43.23 -41.11
CA GLU A 322 19.38 44.62 -40.68
C GLU A 322 18.05 45.40 -40.60
N ARG A 323 17.05 45.02 -41.40
CA ARG A 323 15.75 45.70 -41.46
C ARG A 323 14.91 45.60 -40.19
N TRP A 324 15.12 44.58 -39.36
CA TRP A 324 14.32 44.32 -38.14
C TRP A 324 15.18 44.29 -36.87
N LYS A 325 16.45 44.68 -36.99
CA LYS A 325 17.46 44.66 -35.93
C LYS A 325 17.09 45.56 -34.73
N ASN A 326 16.28 46.59 -34.95
CA ASN A 326 15.79 47.48 -33.90
C ASN A 326 14.53 46.96 -33.18
N ASP A 327 13.82 46.00 -33.78
CA ASP A 327 12.63 45.38 -33.19
C ASP A 327 13.01 44.07 -32.47
N LEU A 328 13.98 43.30 -33.00
CA LEU A 328 14.34 41.95 -32.54
C LEU A 328 15.65 41.93 -31.73
N THR A 329 15.55 41.60 -30.44
CA THR A 329 16.70 41.32 -29.56
C THR A 329 16.86 39.81 -29.34
N LYS A 330 18.06 39.34 -28.93
CA LYS A 330 18.32 37.91 -28.64
C LYS A 330 17.34 37.30 -27.64
N GLU A 331 16.89 38.10 -26.68
CA GLU A 331 15.93 37.72 -25.62
C GLU A 331 14.51 37.49 -26.15
N ASN A 332 14.11 38.19 -27.22
CA ASN A 332 12.74 38.15 -27.74
C ASN A 332 12.53 37.13 -28.87
N ILE A 333 13.59 36.45 -29.33
CA ILE A 333 13.54 35.52 -30.46
C ILE A 333 12.61 34.32 -30.18
N SER A 334 12.61 33.80 -28.95
CA SER A 334 11.76 32.65 -28.61
C SER A 334 10.28 33.02 -28.67
N VAL A 335 9.91 34.16 -28.07
CA VAL A 335 8.52 34.65 -28.04
C VAL A 335 8.05 35.05 -29.44
N PHE A 336 8.95 35.62 -30.26
CA PHE A 336 8.67 35.90 -31.66
C PHE A 336 8.46 34.62 -32.48
N TYR A 337 9.26 33.57 -32.25
CA TYR A 337 9.10 32.28 -32.91
C TYR A 337 7.72 31.67 -32.64
N ASP A 338 7.27 31.69 -31.38
CA ASP A 338 5.95 31.19 -30.98
C ASP A 338 4.80 32.03 -31.58
N ALA A 339 5.00 33.34 -31.68
CA ALA A 339 4.06 34.25 -32.34
C ALA A 339 3.94 33.96 -33.85
N VAL A 340 5.06 33.68 -34.53
CA VAL A 340 5.08 33.32 -35.96
C VAL A 340 4.41 31.97 -36.20
N GLY A 341 4.64 30.96 -35.35
CA GLY A 341 3.95 29.67 -35.43
C GLY A 341 2.43 29.82 -35.34
N SER A 342 1.98 30.56 -34.31
CA SER A 342 0.56 30.87 -34.10
C SER A 342 -0.07 31.67 -35.25
N PHE A 343 0.73 32.47 -35.96
CA PHE A 343 0.29 33.25 -37.10
C PHE A 343 0.27 32.42 -38.39
N ALA A 344 1.23 31.51 -38.57
CA ALA A 344 1.35 30.64 -39.75
C ALA A 344 0.22 29.60 -39.83
N ASP A 345 -0.25 29.08 -38.69
CA ASP A 345 -1.40 28.17 -38.62
C ASP A 345 -2.70 28.82 -39.12
N ASN A 346 -2.87 30.12 -38.86
CA ASN A 346 -4.03 30.90 -39.31
C ASN A 346 -3.91 31.41 -40.76
N TYR A 347 -2.70 31.45 -41.33
CA TYR A 347 -2.46 31.97 -42.68
C TYR A 347 -2.80 30.95 -43.78
N SER A 348 -3.21 29.74 -43.41
CA SER A 348 -3.50 28.62 -44.33
C SER A 348 -4.99 28.28 -44.46
N SER A 349 -5.90 28.99 -43.81
CA SER A 349 -7.34 28.69 -43.90
C SER A 349 -8.17 29.98 -43.98
N ASP A 350 -8.50 30.39 -45.20
CA ASP A 350 -9.68 31.21 -45.45
C ASP A 350 -10.92 30.29 -45.28
N ASP A 351 -11.40 30.10 -44.04
CA ASP A 351 -12.82 29.80 -43.78
C ASP A 351 -13.15 29.95 -42.28
N GLU A 352 -14.03 30.90 -41.96
CA GLU A 352 -14.22 31.44 -40.61
C GLU A 352 -15.32 30.72 -39.79
N ASN A 353 -15.78 29.53 -40.20
CA ASN A 353 -16.98 28.90 -39.59
C ASN A 353 -16.84 27.48 -39.03
N THR A 354 -15.63 26.95 -38.86
CA THR A 354 -15.44 25.57 -38.32
C THR A 354 -14.78 25.52 -36.95
N VAL A 355 -14.67 26.65 -36.25
CA VAL A 355 -13.82 26.73 -35.04
C VAL A 355 -14.57 26.43 -33.74
N ASN A 356 -15.89 26.62 -33.66
CA ASN A 356 -16.60 26.53 -32.37
C ASN A 356 -17.10 25.14 -31.96
N SER A 357 -17.08 24.11 -32.84
CA SER A 357 -17.56 22.77 -32.49
C SER A 357 -16.46 21.71 -32.30
N MET A 358 -15.19 22.00 -32.64
CA MET A 358 -14.04 21.11 -32.39
C MET A 358 -13.25 21.46 -31.12
N LEU A 359 -13.35 22.70 -30.63
CA LEU A 359 -12.59 23.19 -29.47
C LEU A 359 -13.03 22.61 -28.11
N PHE A 360 -14.14 21.89 -28.05
CA PHE A 360 -14.68 21.37 -26.78
C PHE A 360 -14.25 19.93 -26.44
N TYR A 361 -13.70 19.16 -27.39
CA TYR A 361 -13.34 17.75 -27.18
C TYR A 361 -11.87 17.40 -27.50
N SER A 362 -11.01 18.37 -27.82
CA SER A 362 -9.62 18.12 -28.24
C SER A 362 -8.53 18.58 -27.26
N ASN A 363 -8.86 19.07 -26.06
CA ASN A 363 -7.91 19.82 -25.22
C ASN A 363 -7.59 19.23 -23.84
N ILE A 364 -8.01 17.99 -23.54
CA ILE A 364 -7.63 17.34 -22.26
C ILE A 364 -6.60 16.27 -22.57
N SER A 365 -5.36 16.50 -22.12
CA SER A 365 -4.28 15.51 -22.11
C SER A 365 -3.85 15.23 -20.67
N SER A 366 -3.62 13.95 -20.37
CA SER A 366 -3.00 13.49 -19.13
C SER A 366 -1.54 13.21 -19.41
N VAL A 367 -0.66 14.02 -18.81
CA VAL A 367 0.79 13.84 -18.90
C VAL A 367 1.24 12.93 -17.77
N ILE A 368 1.89 11.82 -18.13
CA ILE A 368 2.45 10.84 -17.20
C ILE A 368 3.94 11.14 -17.04
N LYS A 369 4.37 11.45 -15.82
CA LYS A 369 5.77 11.73 -15.44
C LYS A 369 6.28 10.79 -14.37
N ASN A 370 5.40 10.18 -13.60
CA ASN A 370 5.75 9.34 -12.47
C ASN A 370 4.82 8.12 -12.40
N ALA A 371 4.93 7.21 -13.36
CA ALA A 371 4.15 5.99 -13.35
C ALA A 371 4.74 4.93 -12.40
N LEU A 372 3.86 4.14 -11.77
CA LEU A 372 4.25 2.83 -11.28
C LEU A 372 4.06 1.80 -12.40
N VAL A 373 5.14 1.17 -12.81
CA VAL A 373 5.13 0.09 -13.82
C VAL A 373 5.33 -1.24 -13.14
N VAL A 374 4.37 -2.14 -13.31
CA VAL A 374 4.38 -3.48 -12.73
C VAL A 374 4.34 -4.51 -13.84
N MET A 375 5.24 -5.47 -13.81
CA MET A 375 5.28 -6.58 -14.75
C MET A 375 5.11 -7.93 -14.04
N ILE A 376 4.10 -8.69 -14.43
CA ILE A 376 3.90 -10.10 -14.09
C ILE A 376 4.37 -10.91 -15.30
N ALA A 377 5.53 -11.56 -15.18
CA ALA A 377 6.18 -12.29 -16.26
C ALA A 377 6.33 -13.76 -15.85
N ILE A 378 5.36 -14.61 -16.18
CA ILE A 378 5.39 -16.04 -15.85
C ILE A 378 6.03 -16.78 -17.02
N SER A 379 7.24 -17.29 -16.82
CA SER A 379 8.04 -17.98 -17.83
C SER A 379 8.39 -19.43 -17.47
N GLU A 380 8.17 -19.84 -16.22
CA GLU A 380 8.49 -21.19 -15.73
C GLU A 380 7.24 -21.92 -15.24
N TYR A 381 6.99 -23.11 -15.81
CA TYR A 381 5.79 -23.92 -15.58
C TYR A 381 6.15 -25.33 -15.10
N ASN A 382 5.33 -25.88 -14.20
CA ASN A 382 5.46 -27.23 -13.64
C ASN A 382 4.53 -28.25 -14.33
N THR A 383 3.89 -27.86 -15.43
CA THR A 383 2.81 -28.60 -16.08
C THR A 383 3.18 -28.98 -17.51
N GLU A 384 2.18 -29.40 -18.29
CA GLU A 384 2.31 -29.63 -19.73
C GLU A 384 2.60 -28.34 -20.52
N CYS A 385 2.48 -27.16 -19.90
CA CYS A 385 2.85 -25.89 -20.52
C CYS A 385 4.38 -25.77 -20.63
N GLU A 386 4.86 -25.41 -21.83
CA GLU A 386 6.28 -25.18 -22.07
C GLU A 386 6.77 -23.91 -21.37
N ASN A 387 8.04 -23.89 -20.96
CA ASN A 387 8.68 -22.67 -20.45
C ASN A 387 8.85 -21.64 -21.57
N LEU A 388 8.75 -20.36 -21.21
CA LEU A 388 8.81 -19.22 -22.15
C LEU A 388 10.12 -18.43 -21.95
N PRO A 389 11.25 -18.88 -22.51
CA PRO A 389 12.55 -18.24 -22.31
C PRO A 389 12.58 -16.78 -22.77
N ASN A 390 11.86 -16.40 -23.84
CA ASN A 390 11.90 -15.03 -24.32
C ASN A 390 11.12 -14.07 -23.38
N VAL A 391 10.09 -14.55 -22.66
CA VAL A 391 9.48 -13.78 -21.56
C VAL A 391 10.53 -13.42 -20.49
N LYS A 392 11.38 -14.37 -20.10
CA LYS A 392 12.41 -14.18 -19.07
C LYS A 392 13.57 -13.28 -19.55
N GLU A 393 13.97 -13.42 -20.80
CA GLU A 393 15.21 -12.83 -21.32
C GLU A 393 14.99 -11.54 -22.12
N LYS A 394 13.95 -11.50 -22.97
CA LYS A 394 13.70 -10.43 -23.93
C LYS A 394 12.58 -9.50 -23.48
N ASP A 395 11.39 -10.01 -23.14
CA ASP A 395 10.25 -9.14 -22.82
C ASP A 395 10.51 -8.29 -21.57
N ILE A 396 11.03 -8.90 -20.50
CA ILE A 396 11.43 -8.16 -19.29
C ILE A 396 12.49 -7.10 -19.62
N LYS A 397 13.42 -7.41 -20.52
CA LYS A 397 14.47 -6.48 -20.94
C LYS A 397 13.88 -5.31 -21.72
N HIS A 398 13.02 -5.56 -22.71
CA HIS A 398 12.42 -4.52 -23.53
C HIS A 398 11.57 -3.53 -22.71
N PHE A 399 10.71 -4.05 -21.82
CA PHE A 399 9.87 -3.20 -20.99
C PHE A 399 10.67 -2.45 -19.92
N ARG A 400 11.76 -3.03 -19.42
CA ARG A 400 12.68 -2.34 -18.51
C ARG A 400 13.42 -1.21 -19.21
N GLU A 401 13.96 -1.47 -20.40
CA GLU A 401 14.63 -0.45 -21.23
C GLU A 401 13.70 0.74 -21.47
N LEU A 402 12.44 0.47 -21.87
CA LEU A 402 11.45 1.52 -22.09
C LEU A 402 11.08 2.28 -20.81
N PHE A 403 10.53 1.59 -19.82
CA PHE A 403 9.87 2.28 -18.72
C PHE A 403 10.83 2.71 -17.62
N LYS A 404 11.88 1.92 -17.36
CA LYS A 404 12.84 2.22 -16.31
C LYS A 404 14.01 3.05 -16.83
N ASP A 405 14.63 2.62 -17.92
CA ASP A 405 15.90 3.21 -18.34
C ASP A 405 15.68 4.46 -19.20
N GLU A 406 14.70 4.45 -20.12
CA GLU A 406 14.36 5.61 -20.95
C GLU A 406 13.47 6.63 -20.23
N LEU A 407 12.30 6.19 -19.72
CA LEU A 407 11.31 7.08 -19.10
C LEU A 407 11.55 7.36 -17.60
N ASN A 408 12.44 6.63 -16.95
CA ASN A 408 12.77 6.77 -15.52
C ASN A 408 11.55 6.59 -14.58
N TYR A 409 10.65 5.68 -14.92
CA TYR A 409 9.53 5.29 -14.06
C TYR A 409 9.89 4.18 -13.08
N LYS A 410 9.11 4.05 -12.00
CA LYS A 410 9.33 2.97 -11.03
C LYS A 410 8.90 1.64 -11.63
N PHE A 411 9.87 0.80 -12.00
CA PHE A 411 9.62 -0.52 -12.58
C PHE A 411 9.75 -1.65 -11.54
N VAL A 412 8.72 -2.49 -11.41
CA VAL A 412 8.66 -3.65 -10.53
C VAL A 412 8.32 -4.89 -11.34
N CYS A 413 9.28 -5.79 -11.52
CA CYS A 413 9.06 -7.09 -12.15
C CYS A 413 8.91 -8.17 -11.07
N LYS A 414 7.99 -9.12 -11.26
CA LYS A 414 7.83 -10.30 -10.40
C LYS A 414 8.49 -11.54 -10.97
N GLU A 415 8.57 -12.56 -10.11
CA GLU A 415 9.35 -13.78 -10.34
C GLU A 415 8.84 -14.57 -11.55
N PRO A 416 9.73 -15.30 -12.25
CA PRO A 416 9.39 -16.07 -13.45
C PRO A 416 8.41 -17.23 -13.17
N LYS A 417 8.21 -17.57 -11.90
CA LYS A 417 7.38 -18.67 -11.44
C LYS A 417 6.43 -18.16 -10.36
N MET A 418 5.14 -18.11 -10.68
CA MET A 418 4.11 -17.68 -9.74
C MET A 418 2.91 -18.62 -9.85
N ASP A 419 2.46 -19.15 -8.72
CA ASP A 419 1.20 -19.89 -8.68
C ASP A 419 -0.01 -18.94 -8.57
N LYS A 420 -1.23 -19.47 -8.64
CA LYS A 420 -2.47 -18.68 -8.53
C LYS A 420 -2.56 -17.90 -7.24
N GLN A 421 -2.11 -18.49 -6.13
CA GLN A 421 -2.11 -17.83 -4.84
C GLN A 421 -1.07 -16.72 -4.79
N ASP A 422 0.12 -16.91 -5.38
CA ASP A 422 1.17 -15.91 -5.49
C ASP A 422 0.68 -14.68 -6.28
N VAL A 423 0.03 -14.91 -7.44
CA VAL A 423 -0.52 -13.82 -8.26
C VAL A 423 -1.62 -13.07 -7.50
N GLN A 424 -2.53 -13.78 -6.82
CA GLN A 424 -3.59 -13.14 -6.02
C GLN A 424 -3.02 -12.34 -4.84
N GLU A 425 -2.09 -12.90 -4.08
CA GLU A 425 -1.44 -12.21 -2.97
C GLU A 425 -0.66 -10.99 -3.47
N PHE A 426 0.01 -11.10 -4.62
CA PHE A 426 0.69 -9.98 -5.24
C PHE A 426 -0.28 -8.84 -5.61
N LEU A 427 -1.39 -9.14 -6.30
CA LEU A 427 -2.37 -8.14 -6.70
C LEU A 427 -3.04 -7.46 -5.49
N VAL A 428 -3.38 -8.22 -4.44
CA VAL A 428 -3.94 -7.66 -3.19
C VAL A 428 -2.93 -6.71 -2.53
N ASN A 429 -1.66 -7.10 -2.46
CA ASN A 429 -0.62 -6.27 -1.86
C ASN A 429 -0.35 -5.01 -2.69
N LEU A 430 -0.34 -5.13 -4.02
CA LEU A 430 -0.18 -4.00 -4.95
C LEU A 430 -1.32 -3.00 -4.83
N MET A 431 -2.58 -3.46 -4.92
CA MET A 431 -3.77 -2.63 -4.72
C MET A 431 -3.68 -1.88 -3.39
N TYR A 432 -3.33 -2.58 -2.30
CA TYR A 432 -3.23 -1.93 -0.99
C TYR A 432 -2.14 -0.85 -0.94
N LYS A 433 -0.99 -1.07 -1.58
CA LYS A 433 0.08 -0.06 -1.67
C LYS A 433 -0.43 1.19 -2.41
N LEU A 434 -1.21 1.00 -3.46
CA LEU A 434 -1.74 2.07 -4.29
C LEU A 434 -2.91 2.83 -3.64
N LEU A 435 -3.65 2.24 -2.68
CA LEU A 435 -4.79 2.88 -2.00
C LEU A 435 -4.47 4.26 -1.40
N LYS A 436 -3.24 4.47 -0.92
CA LYS A 436 -2.79 5.75 -0.38
C LYS A 436 -1.97 6.59 -1.35
N ASN A 437 -1.50 5.98 -2.44
CA ASN A 437 -0.63 6.58 -3.46
C ASN A 437 0.47 7.50 -2.89
N LEU A 438 1.15 7.10 -1.80
CA LEU A 438 2.11 7.96 -1.08
C LEU A 438 3.31 8.40 -1.93
N SER A 439 3.59 7.68 -3.01
CA SER A 439 4.66 8.01 -3.97
C SER A 439 4.18 8.96 -5.08
N ASN A 440 2.97 9.51 -4.97
CA ASN A 440 2.36 10.44 -5.93
C ASN A 440 2.46 9.93 -7.38
N TYR A 441 2.14 8.66 -7.61
CA TYR A 441 2.13 8.13 -8.96
C TYR A 441 0.96 8.73 -9.75
N ASP A 442 1.22 9.18 -10.97
CA ASP A 442 0.22 9.78 -11.86
C ASP A 442 -0.33 8.79 -12.89
N ALA A 443 0.16 7.54 -12.88
CA ALA A 443 -0.37 6.43 -13.68
C ALA A 443 -0.01 5.06 -13.08
N LEU A 444 -0.84 4.06 -13.39
CA LEU A 444 -0.52 2.66 -13.18
C LEU A 444 -0.35 1.97 -14.54
N ILE A 445 0.80 1.35 -14.77
CA ILE A 445 1.04 0.53 -15.97
C ILE A 445 1.23 -0.92 -15.52
N LEU A 446 0.34 -1.82 -15.93
CA LEU A 446 0.42 -3.26 -15.64
C LEU A 446 0.73 -4.05 -16.91
N ILE A 447 1.84 -4.79 -16.89
CA ILE A 447 2.31 -5.63 -17.98
C ILE A 447 2.15 -7.09 -17.56
N ILE A 448 1.52 -7.91 -18.40
CA ILE A 448 1.25 -9.32 -18.13
C ILE A 448 1.79 -10.14 -19.30
N CYS A 449 2.79 -10.97 -19.05
CA CYS A 449 3.40 -11.86 -20.04
C CYS A 449 3.40 -13.30 -19.53
N GLY A 450 3.04 -14.25 -20.40
CA GLY A 450 3.00 -15.67 -20.06
C GLY A 450 2.06 -16.47 -20.95
N HIS A 451 1.72 -17.68 -20.53
CA HIS A 451 0.67 -18.46 -21.18
C HIS A 451 -0.70 -17.86 -20.90
N GLY A 452 -1.62 -18.05 -21.84
CA GLY A 452 -3.01 -17.66 -21.68
C GLY A 452 -3.96 -18.71 -22.24
N ASP A 453 -5.21 -18.66 -21.82
CA ASP A 453 -6.25 -19.60 -22.25
C ASP A 453 -7.39 -18.93 -23.04
N ALA A 454 -8.35 -19.74 -23.48
CA ALA A 454 -9.48 -19.27 -24.28
C ALA A 454 -10.46 -18.32 -23.53
N GLY A 455 -10.33 -18.19 -22.21
CA GLY A 455 -11.16 -17.38 -21.33
C GLY A 455 -10.61 -15.97 -21.05
N ASN A 456 -9.65 -15.48 -21.85
CA ASN A 456 -8.91 -14.24 -21.56
C ASN A 456 -8.27 -14.30 -20.16
N ALA A 457 -7.60 -15.41 -19.84
CA ALA A 457 -6.99 -15.63 -18.55
C ALA A 457 -5.49 -15.90 -18.66
N LEU A 458 -4.74 -15.40 -17.67
CA LEU A 458 -3.34 -15.72 -17.46
C LEU A 458 -3.24 -17.12 -16.85
N VAL A 459 -2.45 -17.98 -17.47
CA VAL A 459 -2.11 -19.31 -16.92
C VAL A 459 -0.92 -19.15 -15.96
N THR A 460 -1.06 -19.68 -14.76
CA THR A 460 -0.07 -19.63 -13.69
C THR A 460 0.86 -20.84 -13.74
N SER A 461 1.95 -20.81 -12.98
CA SER A 461 3.03 -21.82 -13.10
C SER A 461 2.61 -23.26 -12.80
N GLU A 462 1.51 -23.46 -12.07
CA GLU A 462 0.89 -24.76 -11.78
C GLU A 462 -0.23 -25.15 -12.77
N GLY A 463 -0.45 -24.36 -13.83
CA GLY A 463 -1.44 -24.63 -14.89
C GLY A 463 -2.87 -24.19 -14.56
N GLU A 464 -3.07 -23.49 -13.45
CA GLU A 464 -4.35 -22.83 -13.14
C GLU A 464 -4.49 -21.51 -13.92
N SER A 465 -5.70 -20.98 -14.01
CA SER A 465 -5.97 -19.72 -14.74
C SER A 465 -6.57 -18.63 -13.85
N ILE A 466 -6.21 -17.38 -14.14
CA ILE A 466 -6.79 -16.16 -13.55
C ILE A 466 -7.26 -15.24 -14.68
N SER A 467 -8.56 -14.94 -14.72
CA SER A 467 -9.12 -14.07 -15.77
C SER A 467 -8.52 -12.67 -15.69
N ILE A 468 -8.24 -12.06 -16.85
CA ILE A 468 -7.76 -10.68 -16.91
C ILE A 468 -8.79 -9.72 -16.31
N ASP A 469 -10.09 -9.99 -16.44
CA ASP A 469 -11.13 -9.20 -15.78
C ASP A 469 -11.03 -9.27 -14.25
N THR A 470 -10.70 -10.45 -13.69
CA THR A 470 -10.40 -10.56 -12.26
C THR A 470 -9.23 -9.67 -11.87
N ILE A 471 -8.14 -9.66 -12.65
CA ILE A 471 -6.96 -8.82 -12.41
C ILE A 471 -7.33 -7.32 -12.51
N ARG A 472 -8.06 -6.93 -13.56
CA ARG A 472 -8.56 -5.56 -13.78
C ARG A 472 -9.41 -5.05 -12.61
N SER A 473 -10.29 -5.90 -12.07
CA SER A 473 -11.17 -5.56 -10.95
C SER A 473 -10.43 -5.22 -9.65
N PHE A 474 -9.12 -5.46 -9.53
CA PHE A 474 -8.35 -4.97 -8.39
C PHE A 474 -8.09 -3.46 -8.45
N PHE A 475 -8.23 -2.85 -9.63
CA PHE A 475 -7.84 -1.47 -9.89
C PHE A 475 -8.99 -0.60 -10.42
N ASP A 476 -10.24 -1.08 -10.28
CA ASP A 476 -11.42 -0.32 -10.65
C ASP A 476 -11.62 0.91 -9.74
N ARG A 477 -12.54 1.80 -10.11
CA ARG A 477 -12.81 3.05 -9.38
C ARG A 477 -13.21 2.80 -7.92
N GLU A 478 -13.93 1.73 -7.63
CA GLU A 478 -14.41 1.44 -6.27
C GLU A 478 -13.28 0.92 -5.38
N ARG A 479 -12.42 0.05 -5.92
CA ARG A 479 -11.34 -0.59 -5.17
C ARG A 479 -10.07 0.23 -5.13
N LEU A 480 -9.86 1.14 -6.08
CA LEU A 480 -8.71 2.05 -6.09
C LEU A 480 -9.12 3.54 -6.29
N PRO A 481 -9.77 4.17 -5.30
CA PRO A 481 -10.21 5.56 -5.41
C PRO A 481 -9.08 6.57 -5.62
N SER A 482 -7.86 6.26 -5.16
CA SER A 482 -6.67 7.09 -5.33
C SER A 482 -6.21 7.22 -6.79
N PHE A 483 -6.68 6.33 -7.67
CA PHE A 483 -6.42 6.36 -9.12
C PHE A 483 -7.67 6.64 -9.94
N LYS A 484 -8.72 7.21 -9.33
CA LYS A 484 -9.99 7.46 -10.04
C LYS A 484 -9.82 8.40 -11.25
N ASP A 485 -8.90 9.36 -11.16
CA ASP A 485 -8.61 10.38 -12.19
C ASP A 485 -7.27 10.14 -12.90
N TYR A 486 -6.62 8.99 -12.64
CA TYR A 486 -5.33 8.65 -13.25
C TYR A 486 -5.46 7.46 -14.21
N PRO A 487 -4.73 7.47 -15.35
CA PRO A 487 -4.79 6.39 -16.33
C PRO A 487 -4.26 5.07 -15.76
N LYS A 488 -4.98 3.99 -16.09
CA LYS A 488 -4.62 2.61 -15.77
C LYS A 488 -4.38 1.86 -17.09
N ILE A 489 -3.11 1.63 -17.42
CA ILE A 489 -2.68 1.12 -18.73
C ILE A 489 -2.27 -0.35 -18.59
N PHE A 490 -2.80 -1.23 -19.43
CA PHE A 490 -2.52 -2.66 -19.39
C PHE A 490 -1.90 -3.10 -20.71
N PHE A 491 -0.72 -3.72 -20.66
CA PHE A 491 -0.10 -4.42 -21.79
C PHE A 491 -0.18 -5.92 -21.52
N ILE A 492 -0.92 -6.64 -22.35
CA ILE A 492 -1.23 -8.05 -22.12
C ILE A 492 -0.71 -8.88 -23.28
N ASP A 493 0.34 -9.65 -23.01
CA ASP A 493 1.03 -10.51 -23.96
C ASP A 493 0.88 -11.98 -23.54
N ILE A 494 -0.31 -12.52 -23.80
CA ILE A 494 -0.68 -13.91 -23.53
C ILE A 494 -1.54 -14.46 -24.69
N CYS A 495 -1.57 -15.78 -24.83
CA CYS A 495 -2.46 -16.46 -25.78
C CYS A 495 -3.94 -16.28 -25.41
N ARG A 496 -4.85 -16.28 -26.40
CA ARG A 496 -6.32 -16.23 -26.16
C ARG A 496 -7.06 -17.45 -26.72
N GLY A 497 -6.40 -18.62 -26.71
CA GLY A 497 -6.95 -19.92 -27.10
C GLY A 497 -6.78 -20.32 -28.57
N ASN A 498 -7.20 -21.55 -28.90
CA ASN A 498 -7.31 -22.09 -30.27
C ASN A 498 -8.79 -22.13 -30.69
N LYS A 499 -9.17 -21.60 -31.86
CA LYS A 499 -10.49 -21.89 -32.44
C LYS A 499 -10.68 -23.42 -32.61
N PRO A 500 -11.86 -23.97 -32.25
CA PRO A 500 -13.02 -23.84 -33.12
C PRO A 500 -14.28 -23.31 -32.41
N PHE A 501 -15.18 -22.75 -33.22
CA PHE A 501 -16.52 -22.33 -32.85
C PHE A 501 -17.22 -23.29 -31.88
N SER A 502 -17.60 -22.79 -30.70
CA SER A 502 -18.88 -23.16 -30.10
C SER A 502 -19.47 -21.95 -29.36
N ILE A 503 -20.17 -21.10 -30.12
CA ILE A 503 -21.10 -20.13 -29.53
C ILE A 503 -22.25 -20.96 -28.93
N LYS A 504 -22.18 -21.30 -27.64
CA LYS A 504 -23.39 -21.61 -26.86
C LYS A 504 -24.00 -20.30 -26.38
N SER A 505 -24.85 -19.75 -27.25
CA SER A 505 -25.98 -18.86 -26.96
C SER A 505 -25.86 -17.91 -25.76
N ILE A 506 -25.40 -16.68 -26.00
CA ILE A 506 -25.77 -15.54 -25.16
C ILE A 506 -27.14 -15.06 -25.66
N LYS A 507 -28.19 -15.30 -24.88
CA LYS A 507 -29.36 -14.42 -24.90
C LYS A 507 -29.43 -13.68 -23.57
N LYS A 508 -29.16 -12.37 -23.65
CA LYS A 508 -29.85 -11.29 -22.95
C LYS A 508 -29.39 -9.93 -23.52
N ARG A 509 -30.32 -9.12 -24.02
CA ARG A 509 -30.28 -7.67 -23.84
C ARG A 509 -31.05 -7.39 -22.55
N GLY A 510 -30.33 -7.04 -21.48
CA GLY A 510 -30.76 -6.41 -20.21
C GLY A 510 -31.96 -6.98 -19.42
N LYS A 511 -31.80 -7.18 -18.11
CA LYS A 511 -32.88 -7.13 -17.10
C LYS A 511 -32.73 -5.82 -16.32
N GLU A 512 -33.84 -5.20 -15.90
CA GLU A 512 -33.85 -4.00 -15.06
C GLU A 512 -33.02 -4.18 -13.79
N GLY A 513 -32.17 -3.19 -13.50
CA GLY A 513 -31.15 -3.21 -12.46
C GLY A 513 -29.74 -3.04 -13.03
N GLY A 514 -29.52 -1.98 -13.83
CA GLY A 514 -28.18 -1.66 -14.33
C GLY A 514 -27.40 -0.93 -13.25
N ASP A 515 -26.45 -1.63 -12.61
CA ASP A 515 -25.38 -0.96 -11.89
C ASP A 515 -24.59 -0.06 -12.86
N VAL A 516 -24.21 1.13 -12.39
CA VAL A 516 -23.37 2.08 -13.11
C VAL A 516 -22.03 1.38 -13.43
N HIS A 517 -21.61 1.39 -14.70
CA HIS A 517 -20.31 0.80 -15.11
C HIS A 517 -19.13 1.45 -14.36
N ASN A 518 -18.20 0.61 -13.89
CA ASN A 518 -17.00 1.01 -13.13
C ASN A 518 -15.71 0.93 -13.97
N ASP A 519 -15.86 0.94 -15.29
CA ASP A 519 -14.81 0.60 -16.27
C ASP A 519 -14.09 1.84 -16.86
N ASP A 520 -14.29 3.02 -16.29
CA ASP A 520 -13.69 4.28 -16.74
C ASP A 520 -12.17 4.33 -16.47
N GLY A 521 -11.41 4.94 -17.39
CA GLY A 521 -10.00 5.28 -17.17
C GLY A 521 -9.01 4.13 -17.39
N PHE A 522 -9.38 3.13 -18.19
CA PHE A 522 -8.50 2.02 -18.58
C PHE A 522 -8.09 2.11 -20.05
N LEU A 523 -6.82 1.86 -20.33
CA LEU A 523 -6.30 1.61 -21.68
C LEU A 523 -5.70 0.21 -21.71
N ILE A 524 -6.33 -0.72 -22.41
CA ILE A 524 -5.92 -2.13 -22.47
C ILE A 524 -5.43 -2.46 -23.88
N VAL A 525 -4.21 -2.97 -23.97
CA VAL A 525 -3.55 -3.35 -25.20
C VAL A 525 -3.19 -4.83 -25.14
N TRP A 526 -3.80 -5.64 -26.00
CA TRP A 526 -3.51 -7.05 -26.14
C TRP A 526 -2.57 -7.28 -27.32
N SER A 527 -1.64 -8.25 -27.22
CA SER A 527 -0.79 -8.65 -28.34
C SER A 527 -1.54 -9.44 -29.43
N THR A 528 -2.68 -10.06 -29.08
CA THR A 528 -3.53 -10.81 -30.02
C THR A 528 -5.04 -10.65 -29.74
N THR A 529 -5.85 -10.91 -30.77
CA THR A 529 -7.32 -10.99 -30.67
C THR A 529 -7.76 -12.34 -30.12
N SER A 530 -8.97 -12.41 -29.55
CA SER A 530 -9.53 -13.66 -28.99
C SER A 530 -9.49 -14.84 -29.99
N GLY A 531 -9.03 -16.01 -29.53
CA GLY A 531 -9.03 -17.27 -30.30
C GLY A 531 -7.75 -17.57 -31.09
N TYR A 532 -6.65 -16.86 -30.82
CA TYR A 532 -5.34 -17.08 -31.45
C TYR A 532 -4.25 -17.35 -30.40
N LYS A 533 -3.27 -18.15 -30.79
CA LYS A 533 -2.01 -18.35 -30.05
C LYS A 533 -1.05 -17.19 -30.31
N VAL A 534 -0.07 -17.02 -29.43
CA VAL A 534 1.06 -16.10 -29.56
C VAL A 534 2.32 -16.93 -29.42
N ASP A 535 3.25 -16.82 -30.37
CA ASP A 535 4.54 -17.50 -30.30
C ASP A 535 5.51 -16.73 -29.40
N ASP A 536 6.39 -17.43 -28.69
CA ASP A 536 7.42 -16.86 -27.79
C ASP A 536 8.52 -16.13 -28.60
N LEU A 537 8.18 -15.01 -29.24
CA LEU A 537 9.04 -14.27 -30.17
C LEU A 537 9.33 -12.82 -29.72
N SER A 538 8.71 -12.35 -28.64
CA SER A 538 8.85 -10.98 -28.09
C SER A 538 8.61 -9.84 -29.08
N LEU A 539 7.91 -10.10 -30.19
CA LEU A 539 7.68 -9.11 -31.25
C LEU A 539 6.85 -7.92 -30.74
N PHE A 540 5.89 -8.20 -29.85
CA PHE A 540 5.03 -7.20 -29.24
C PHE A 540 5.80 -6.26 -28.31
N SER A 541 6.56 -6.80 -27.35
CA SER A 541 7.34 -5.98 -26.41
C SER A 541 8.42 -5.15 -27.11
N GLU A 542 9.08 -5.72 -28.13
CA GLU A 542 10.07 -5.02 -28.94
C GLU A 542 9.43 -3.86 -29.71
N SER A 543 8.31 -4.10 -30.40
CA SER A 543 7.61 -3.04 -31.14
C SER A 543 7.05 -1.95 -30.22
N ILE A 544 6.54 -2.29 -29.03
CA ILE A 544 6.13 -1.30 -28.02
C ILE A 544 7.31 -0.42 -27.62
N LYS A 545 8.45 -1.04 -27.26
CA LYS A 545 9.67 -0.32 -26.89
C LYS A 545 10.12 0.62 -27.99
N ASP A 546 10.41 0.11 -29.18
CA ASP A 546 11.01 0.89 -30.26
C ASP A 546 10.11 2.04 -30.73
N THR A 547 8.80 1.78 -30.82
CA THR A 547 7.83 2.80 -31.26
C THR A 547 7.65 3.89 -30.20
N ILE A 548 7.57 3.53 -28.92
CA ILE A 548 7.40 4.53 -27.87
C ILE A 548 8.68 5.35 -27.69
N ILE A 549 9.86 4.71 -27.58
CA ILE A 549 11.15 5.43 -27.42
C ILE A 549 11.36 6.45 -28.55
N SER A 550 11.03 6.09 -29.79
CA SER A 550 11.25 6.98 -30.93
C SER A 550 10.27 8.15 -31.04
N LYS A 551 9.13 8.13 -30.33
CA LYS A 551 8.02 9.07 -30.58
C LYS A 551 7.36 9.67 -29.35
N TYR A 552 7.69 9.23 -28.14
CA TYR A 552 6.99 9.70 -26.92
C TYR A 552 7.09 11.21 -26.70
N GLU A 553 8.16 11.85 -27.17
CA GLU A 553 8.34 13.31 -27.10
C GLU A 553 7.43 14.10 -28.08
N ASN A 554 6.88 13.43 -29.11
CA ASN A 554 6.26 14.08 -30.25
C ASN A 554 4.77 13.74 -30.45
N THR A 555 4.24 12.72 -29.76
CA THR A 555 2.85 12.27 -29.96
C THR A 555 2.24 11.57 -28.75
N PHE A 556 0.93 11.31 -28.82
CA PHE A 556 0.15 10.63 -27.80
C PHE A 556 0.29 9.11 -27.87
N LEU A 557 0.16 8.44 -26.72
CA LEU A 557 0.28 6.99 -26.60
C LEU A 557 -0.62 6.23 -27.57
N TYR A 558 -1.88 6.65 -27.72
CA TYR A 558 -2.83 5.99 -28.62
C TYR A 558 -2.36 5.98 -30.09
N GLN A 559 -1.69 7.04 -30.57
CA GLN A 559 -1.13 7.07 -31.91
C GLN A 559 0.06 6.13 -32.05
N MET A 560 0.94 6.08 -31.04
CA MET A 560 2.05 5.13 -30.98
C MET A 560 1.54 3.68 -31.00
N LEU A 561 0.46 3.36 -30.28
CA LEU A 561 -0.12 2.02 -30.26
C LEU A 561 -0.74 1.59 -31.59
N LYS A 562 -1.33 2.54 -32.35
CA LYS A 562 -1.78 2.26 -33.73
C LYS A 562 -0.61 1.89 -34.64
N GLU A 563 0.53 2.52 -34.46
CA GLU A 563 1.74 2.20 -35.22
C GLU A 563 2.38 0.88 -34.76
N VAL A 564 2.40 0.59 -33.47
CA VAL A 564 2.80 -0.74 -32.95
C VAL A 564 1.99 -1.85 -33.63
N ARG A 565 0.67 -1.68 -33.79
CA ARG A 565 -0.18 -2.63 -34.53
C ARG A 565 0.29 -2.84 -35.97
N VAL A 566 0.74 -1.78 -36.66
CA VAL A 566 1.26 -1.87 -38.04
C VAL A 566 2.64 -2.54 -38.06
N ASN A 567 3.53 -2.14 -37.16
CA ASN A 567 4.90 -2.64 -37.06
C ASN A 567 4.93 -4.14 -36.75
N VAL A 568 4.09 -4.61 -35.81
CA VAL A 568 3.99 -6.03 -35.47
C VAL A 568 3.51 -6.84 -36.68
N LYS A 569 2.49 -6.38 -37.41
CA LYS A 569 1.99 -7.05 -38.63
C LYS A 569 3.01 -7.08 -39.78
N GLY A 570 3.95 -6.15 -39.80
CA GLY A 570 4.98 -6.05 -40.83
C GLY A 570 6.18 -7.00 -40.64
N LYS A 571 6.31 -7.66 -39.48
CA LYS A 571 7.44 -8.54 -39.18
C LYS A 571 7.26 -9.94 -39.78
N PRO A 572 8.35 -10.61 -40.21
CA PRO A 572 8.34 -12.05 -40.49
C PRO A 572 7.82 -12.81 -39.25
N ASP A 573 7.06 -13.88 -39.46
CA ASP A 573 6.51 -14.73 -38.38
C ASP A 573 5.45 -14.07 -37.45
N SER A 574 4.92 -12.90 -37.82
CA SER A 574 3.87 -12.19 -37.06
C SER A 574 2.45 -12.75 -37.23
N SER A 575 2.29 -13.90 -37.89
CA SER A 575 0.98 -14.44 -38.29
C SER A 575 0.02 -14.71 -37.11
N THR A 576 0.57 -14.82 -35.91
CA THR A 576 -0.11 -15.07 -34.63
C THR A 576 -0.42 -13.80 -33.82
N TYR A 577 0.14 -12.65 -34.20
CA TYR A 577 -0.04 -11.37 -33.49
C TYR A 577 -1.12 -10.49 -34.14
N CYS A 578 -2.02 -9.95 -33.32
CA CYS A 578 -3.04 -8.97 -33.75
C CYS A 578 -3.36 -8.02 -32.60
N VAL A 579 -2.69 -6.86 -32.58
CA VAL A 579 -2.78 -5.94 -31.45
C VAL A 579 -4.20 -5.38 -31.28
N GLU A 580 -4.89 -5.70 -30.19
CA GLU A 580 -6.23 -5.18 -29.86
C GLU A 580 -6.08 -4.02 -28.85
N ILE A 581 -6.78 -2.90 -29.07
CA ILE A 581 -6.70 -1.72 -28.21
C ILE A 581 -8.12 -1.36 -27.77
N SER A 582 -8.34 -1.34 -26.46
CA SER A 582 -9.58 -0.88 -25.82
C SER A 582 -9.25 0.32 -24.94
N ASP A 583 -9.92 1.43 -25.16
CA ASP A 583 -9.65 2.70 -24.46
C ASP A 583 -10.95 3.28 -23.89
N THR A 584 -11.01 3.39 -22.57
CA THR A 584 -12.13 4.01 -21.83
C THR A 584 -11.71 5.32 -21.15
N THR A 585 -10.57 5.89 -21.55
CA THR A 585 -10.13 7.22 -21.10
C THR A 585 -10.85 8.32 -21.90
N ASP A 586 -11.10 9.46 -21.26
CA ASP A 586 -11.75 10.64 -21.84
C ASP A 586 -10.75 11.74 -22.24
N TYR A 587 -9.45 11.41 -22.26
CA TYR A 587 -8.34 12.31 -22.54
C TYR A 587 -7.20 11.63 -23.30
N HIS A 588 -6.32 12.41 -23.92
CA HIS A 588 -5.11 11.88 -24.55
C HIS A 588 -3.99 11.61 -23.53
N ILE A 589 -3.35 10.44 -23.59
CA ILE A 589 -2.21 10.11 -22.72
C ILE A 589 -0.90 10.53 -23.39
N VAL A 590 -0.11 11.35 -22.68
CA VAL A 590 1.26 11.75 -23.05
C VAL A 590 2.23 11.10 -22.06
N LEU A 591 3.30 10.47 -22.56
CA LEU A 591 4.38 9.96 -21.73
C LEU A 591 5.50 11.00 -21.70
N GLU A 592 6.03 11.32 -20.52
CA GLU A 592 7.20 12.18 -20.34
C GLU A 592 8.23 11.51 -19.43
N LYS A 593 9.51 11.81 -19.67
CA LYS A 593 10.62 11.30 -18.87
C LYS A 593 10.61 11.92 -17.47
N ASN A 594 10.81 11.10 -16.44
CA ASN A 594 10.96 11.58 -15.07
C ASN A 594 12.36 12.19 -14.87
N LEU A 595 12.44 13.51 -14.67
CA LEU A 595 13.72 14.24 -14.55
C LEU A 595 14.26 14.36 -13.12
N VAL A 596 13.59 13.79 -12.10
CA VAL A 596 14.06 13.89 -10.71
C VAL A 596 15.30 13.00 -10.49
N ARG A 597 16.49 13.60 -10.50
CA ARG A 597 17.76 12.99 -10.11
C ARG A 597 18.66 14.03 -9.42
N PHE A 598 18.70 14.04 -8.09
CA PHE A 598 19.78 14.65 -7.33
C PHE A 598 20.71 13.54 -6.80
N ASP A 599 21.75 13.23 -7.58
CA ASP A 599 22.96 12.57 -7.07
C ASP A 599 23.90 13.67 -6.56
N PHE A 600 23.74 14.11 -5.30
CA PHE A 600 24.75 14.91 -4.60
C PHE A 600 25.53 14.05 -3.61
N TYR A 601 26.48 13.25 -4.12
CA TYR A 601 27.65 12.84 -3.35
C TYR A 601 28.85 12.72 -4.30
N ASN A 602 29.59 13.82 -4.42
CA ASN A 602 31.00 13.85 -4.78
C ASN A 602 31.60 15.18 -4.30
N ASN A 603 32.07 15.20 -3.04
CA ASN A 603 33.34 15.77 -2.59
C ASN A 603 33.55 15.46 -1.11
#